data_AF-A0A5X8JVH0-F1
#
_entry.id   AF-A0A5X8JVH0-F1
#
_cell.length_a   1.000
_cell.length_b   1.000
_cell.length_c   1.000
_cell.angle_alpha   90.00
_cell.angle_beta   90.00
_cell.angle_gamma   90.00
#
_symmetry.space_group_name_H-M   'P 1'
#
loop_
_entity.id
_entity.type
_entity.pdbx_description
1 polymer ?
#
loop_
_entity_poly.entity_id
_entity_poly.type
_entity_poly.pdbx_seq_one_letter_code
_entity_poly.pdbx_strand_id
1 'polypeptide(L)'
;MESRQYTRHLSLSELKWFAIGIGFFILSIATATVNYRLSGISLLVGLLFIIWKFSVTVLFLFTPRRMTLTETALQAGHRVIHYDALESMRLLHQSDKLILRHSGGKKYVIYLDFWNDGNGIYDRLAAELVRRHGSALGARLAADGRLKFGKVTALADRLEHKNRAVPYAQIASIRTQREEGAGSSMSYLMISTATGRICKIDRSTIVNEPLLLNFLSQRLPA
;
A
#
# COMPACT_ATOMS: atom_id res chain seq x y z
N MET A 1 2.55 20.41 16.24
CA MET A 1 2.75 18.96 15.99
C MET A 1 3.99 18.80 15.10
N GLU A 2 5.08 18.23 15.61
CA GLU A 2 6.42 18.41 15.02
C GLU A 2 6.59 17.87 13.58
N SER A 3 7.37 18.61 12.77
CA SER A 3 7.81 18.15 11.45
C SER A 3 8.75 16.95 11.61
N ARG A 4 8.45 15.83 10.93
CA ARG A 4 9.29 14.62 10.99
C ARG A 4 9.98 14.40 9.66
N GLN A 5 11.28 14.19 9.71
CA GLN A 5 12.11 13.89 8.54
C GLN A 5 12.36 12.39 8.42
N TYR A 6 12.25 11.91 7.20
CA TYR A 6 12.51 10.53 6.79
C TYR A 6 13.64 10.55 5.78
N THR A 7 14.60 9.66 5.98
CA THR A 7 15.74 9.49 5.08
C THR A 7 15.55 8.22 4.28
N ARG A 8 15.86 8.29 2.97
CA ARG A 8 15.82 7.08 2.16
C ARG A 8 16.88 6.10 2.67
N HIS A 9 16.53 4.84 2.73
CA HIS A 9 17.40 3.75 3.12
C HIS A 9 17.12 2.56 2.20
N LEU A 10 18.18 1.89 1.75
CA LEU A 10 18.05 0.64 1.03
C LEU A 10 18.37 -0.48 2.02
N SER A 11 17.43 -1.40 2.23
CA SER A 11 17.64 -2.51 3.16
C SER A 11 18.92 -3.29 2.84
N LEU A 12 19.69 -3.62 3.88
CA LEU A 12 20.86 -4.51 3.77
C LEU A 12 20.49 -5.88 3.18
N SER A 13 19.25 -6.35 3.38
CA SER A 13 18.76 -7.59 2.76
C SER A 13 18.68 -7.47 1.24
N GLU A 14 18.20 -6.34 0.71
CA GLU A 14 18.11 -6.08 -0.73
C GLU A 14 19.49 -6.05 -1.39
N LEU A 15 20.49 -5.47 -0.71
CA LEU A 15 21.88 -5.45 -1.15
C LEU A 15 22.50 -6.85 -1.19
N LYS A 16 22.22 -7.69 -0.18
CA LYS A 16 22.68 -9.09 -0.13
C LYS A 16 22.08 -9.91 -1.28
N TRP A 17 20.78 -9.77 -1.55
CA TRP A 17 20.13 -10.46 -2.67
C TRP A 17 20.66 -10.01 -4.03
N PHE A 18 21.06 -8.73 -4.16
CA PHE A 18 21.70 -8.23 -5.36
C PHE A 18 23.06 -8.91 -5.60
N ALA A 19 23.90 -9.00 -4.56
CA ALA A 19 25.19 -9.68 -4.63
C ALA A 19 25.04 -11.18 -4.95
N ILE A 20 24.07 -11.85 -4.34
CA ILE A 20 23.75 -13.26 -4.60
C ILE A 20 23.31 -13.46 -6.06
N GLY A 21 22.42 -12.60 -6.57
CA GLY A 21 21.95 -12.68 -7.97
C GLY A 21 23.06 -12.46 -8.99
N ILE A 22 23.97 -11.51 -8.74
CA ILE A 22 25.17 -11.31 -9.57
C ILE A 22 26.04 -12.57 -9.55
N GLY A 23 26.26 -13.16 -8.38
CA GLY A 23 27.01 -14.42 -8.25
C GLY A 23 26.42 -15.56 -9.08
N PHE A 24 25.09 -15.76 -9.01
CA PHE A 24 24.39 -16.75 -9.82
C PHE A 24 24.48 -16.48 -11.33
N PHE A 25 24.42 -15.22 -11.74
CA PHE A 25 24.57 -14.85 -13.14
C PHE A 25 25.98 -15.14 -13.67
N ILE A 26 27.01 -14.78 -12.91
CA ILE A 26 28.42 -15.07 -13.26
C ILE A 26 28.64 -16.59 -13.33
N LEU A 27 28.12 -17.35 -12.38
CA LEU A 27 28.19 -18.83 -12.38
C LEU A 27 27.44 -19.44 -13.57
N SER A 28 26.31 -18.85 -13.98
CA SER A 28 25.54 -19.28 -15.15
C SER A 28 26.31 -19.04 -16.45
N ILE A 29 27.03 -17.92 -16.58
CA ILE A 29 27.92 -17.67 -17.72
C ILE A 29 29.07 -18.69 -17.74
N ALA A 30 29.67 -18.97 -16.58
CA ALA A 30 30.79 -19.92 -16.46
C ALA A 30 30.39 -21.39 -16.71
N THR A 31 29.11 -21.75 -16.53
CA THR A 31 28.58 -23.09 -16.85
C THR A 31 28.04 -23.20 -18.27
N ALA A 32 27.68 -22.08 -18.90
CA ALA A 32 27.30 -22.01 -20.31
C ALA A 32 28.41 -22.44 -21.27
N THR A 33 29.66 -22.22 -20.89
CA THR A 33 30.84 -22.68 -21.64
C THR A 33 31.02 -24.21 -21.60
N VAL A 34 30.36 -24.92 -20.68
CA VAL A 34 30.52 -26.36 -20.47
C VAL A 34 29.29 -27.17 -20.91
N ASN A 35 28.06 -26.62 -20.79
CA ASN A 35 26.84 -27.37 -21.12
C ASN A 35 25.68 -26.47 -21.61
N TYR A 36 25.50 -26.37 -22.92
CA TYR A 36 24.66 -25.34 -23.57
C TYR A 36 23.16 -25.37 -23.21
N ARG A 37 22.55 -26.56 -23.05
CA ARG A 37 21.07 -26.68 -22.90
C ARG A 37 20.53 -26.23 -21.53
N LEU A 38 21.25 -26.54 -20.44
CA LEU A 38 20.89 -26.05 -19.10
C LEU A 38 21.27 -24.58 -18.91
N SER A 39 22.26 -24.10 -19.66
CA SER A 39 22.76 -22.73 -19.53
C SER A 39 21.82 -21.66 -20.05
N GLY A 40 21.05 -21.93 -21.10
CA GLY A 40 20.15 -20.94 -21.69
C GLY A 40 19.04 -20.49 -20.74
N ILE A 41 18.47 -21.44 -19.99
CA ILE A 41 17.43 -21.15 -18.99
C ILE A 41 18.04 -20.37 -17.82
N SER A 42 19.21 -20.79 -17.32
CA SER A 42 19.90 -20.11 -16.22
C SER A 42 20.33 -18.68 -16.59
N LEU A 43 20.81 -18.47 -17.82
CA LEU A 43 21.12 -17.14 -18.37
C LEU A 43 19.88 -16.26 -18.45
N LEU A 44 18.76 -16.78 -18.96
CA LEU A 44 17.51 -16.02 -19.04
C LEU A 44 16.98 -15.63 -17.65
N VAL A 45 16.97 -16.57 -16.70
CA VAL A 45 16.55 -16.33 -15.31
C VAL A 45 17.47 -15.30 -14.64
N GLY A 46 18.78 -15.43 -14.80
CA GLY A 46 19.75 -14.47 -14.26
C GLY A 46 19.61 -13.08 -14.88
N LEU A 47 19.38 -12.98 -16.19
CA LEU A 47 19.14 -11.72 -16.88
C LEU A 47 17.85 -11.05 -16.39
N LEU A 48 16.75 -11.80 -16.28
CA LEU A 48 15.48 -11.29 -15.75
C LEU A 48 15.63 -10.82 -14.31
N PHE A 49 16.39 -11.54 -13.48
CA PHE A 49 16.69 -11.13 -12.11
C PHE A 49 17.49 -9.82 -12.06
N ILE A 50 18.50 -9.67 -12.92
CA ILE A 50 19.29 -8.43 -13.04
C ILE A 50 18.40 -7.28 -13.50
N ILE A 51 17.58 -7.46 -14.53
CA ILE A 51 16.65 -6.42 -15.02
C ILE A 51 15.70 -5.98 -13.90
N TRP A 52 15.13 -6.95 -13.17
CA TRP A 52 14.24 -6.67 -12.06
C TRP A 52 14.92 -5.87 -10.95
N LYS A 53 16.11 -6.30 -10.51
CA LYS A 53 16.86 -5.60 -9.46
C LYS A 53 17.41 -4.25 -9.91
N PHE A 54 17.89 -4.15 -11.14
CA PHE A 54 18.31 -2.88 -11.74
C PHE A 54 17.16 -1.87 -11.74
N SER A 55 15.94 -2.32 -12.03
CA SER A 55 14.74 -1.47 -11.94
C SER A 55 14.56 -0.92 -10.52
N VAL A 56 14.67 -1.77 -9.48
CA VAL A 56 14.60 -1.33 -8.07
C VAL A 56 15.69 -0.31 -7.74
N THR A 57 16.94 -0.54 -8.17
CA THR A 57 18.07 0.38 -7.96
C THR A 57 17.84 1.72 -8.66
N VAL A 58 17.36 1.72 -9.90
CA VAL A 58 17.01 2.94 -10.64
C VAL A 58 15.91 3.70 -9.91
N LEU A 59 14.85 3.02 -9.47
CA LEU A 59 13.79 3.64 -8.68
C LEU A 59 14.33 4.24 -7.37
N PHE A 60 15.24 3.57 -6.68
CA PHE A 60 15.88 4.10 -5.48
C PHE A 60 16.72 5.34 -5.77
N LEU A 61 17.47 5.37 -6.87
CA LEU A 61 18.26 6.53 -7.29
C LEU A 61 17.39 7.76 -7.54
N PHE A 62 16.23 7.57 -8.21
CA PHE A 62 15.24 8.63 -8.44
C PHE A 62 14.39 8.97 -7.21
N THR A 63 14.37 8.13 -6.18
CA THR A 63 13.68 8.43 -4.92
C THR A 63 14.43 9.55 -4.18
N PRO A 64 13.75 10.63 -3.76
CA PRO A 64 14.41 11.75 -3.11
C PRO A 64 15.17 11.31 -1.86
N ARG A 65 16.31 11.96 -1.58
CA ARG A 65 17.16 11.61 -0.43
C ARG A 65 16.47 11.80 0.92
N ARG A 66 15.55 12.77 0.99
CA ARG A 66 14.81 13.15 2.18
C ARG A 66 13.34 13.38 1.85
N MET A 67 12.49 13.01 2.79
CA MET A 67 11.07 13.30 2.79
C MET A 67 10.72 13.92 4.13
N THR A 68 10.03 15.04 4.12
CA THR A 68 9.62 15.75 5.33
C THR A 68 8.10 15.77 5.36
N LEU A 69 7.53 15.20 6.43
CA LEU A 69 6.12 15.37 6.72
C LEU A 69 5.98 16.58 7.63
N THR A 70 5.46 17.67 7.07
CA THR A 70 5.07 18.87 7.83
C THR A 70 3.63 18.72 8.30
N GLU A 71 3.08 19.76 8.93
CA GLU A 71 1.67 19.81 9.35
C GLU A 71 0.70 19.97 8.19
N THR A 72 1.14 20.60 7.09
CA THR A 72 0.27 20.99 5.97
C THR A 72 0.59 20.28 4.67
N ALA A 73 1.81 19.74 4.54
CA ALA A 73 2.25 19.09 3.32
C ALA A 73 3.27 17.98 3.55
N LEU A 74 3.28 17.04 2.61
CA LEU A 74 4.36 16.11 2.36
C LEU A 74 5.36 16.75 1.39
N GLN A 75 6.61 16.90 1.81
CA GLN A 75 7.68 17.40 0.96
C GLN A 75 8.66 16.26 0.64
N ALA A 76 8.89 15.99 -0.65
CA ALA A 76 9.75 14.92 -1.11
C ALA A 76 10.63 15.44 -2.26
N GLY A 77 11.85 15.87 -1.93
CA GLY A 77 12.71 16.59 -2.87
C GLY A 77 12.05 17.89 -3.34
N HIS A 78 11.91 18.08 -4.65
CA HIS A 78 11.23 19.26 -5.24
C HIS A 78 9.70 19.17 -5.24
N ARG A 79 9.11 18.07 -4.79
CA ARG A 79 7.66 17.88 -4.81
C ARG A 79 7.07 18.21 -3.45
N VAL A 80 6.05 19.06 -3.46
CA VAL A 80 5.24 19.40 -2.29
C VAL A 80 3.81 18.95 -2.56
N ILE A 81 3.26 18.13 -1.67
CA ILE A 81 1.89 17.62 -1.75
C ILE A 81 1.16 18.15 -0.52
N HIS A 82 0.28 19.13 -0.73
CA HIS A 82 -0.55 19.66 0.35
C HIS A 82 -1.63 18.65 0.73
N TYR A 83 -1.85 18.47 2.02
CA TYR A 83 -2.84 17.51 2.51
C TYR A 83 -4.27 17.93 2.16
N ASP A 84 -4.55 19.23 2.05
CA ASP A 84 -5.86 19.76 1.63
C ASP A 84 -6.29 19.31 0.23
N ALA A 85 -5.31 19.01 -0.61
CA ALA A 85 -5.54 18.60 -1.97
C ALA A 85 -5.39 17.09 -2.15
N LEU A 86 -5.24 16.32 -1.06
CA LEU A 86 -5.19 14.87 -1.09
C LEU A 86 -6.61 14.30 -1.27
N GLU A 87 -6.93 13.85 -2.49
CA GLU A 87 -8.26 13.27 -2.78
C GLU A 87 -8.35 11.81 -2.33
N SER A 88 -7.27 11.06 -2.55
CA SER A 88 -7.27 9.65 -2.20
C SER A 88 -5.90 9.09 -1.86
N MET A 89 -5.92 8.09 -0.99
CA MET A 89 -4.78 7.31 -0.55
C MET A 89 -5.09 5.83 -0.72
N ARG A 90 -4.17 5.07 -1.30
CA ARG A 90 -4.29 3.62 -1.49
C ARG A 90 -2.97 2.94 -1.22
N LEU A 91 -2.99 1.97 -0.31
CA LEU A 91 -1.82 1.17 0.05
C LEU A 91 -1.84 -0.16 -0.72
N LEU A 92 -0.74 -0.48 -1.39
CA LEU A 92 -0.50 -1.77 -2.03
C LEU A 92 0.40 -2.62 -1.14
N HIS A 93 -0.21 -3.38 -0.23
CA HIS A 93 0.48 -4.19 0.77
C HIS A 93 1.50 -5.19 0.23
N GLN A 94 1.31 -5.70 -0.99
CA GLN A 94 2.21 -6.70 -1.56
C GLN A 94 3.56 -6.12 -2.01
N SER A 95 3.64 -4.79 -2.16
CA SER A 95 4.83 -4.12 -2.69
C SER A 95 5.21 -2.88 -1.89
N ASP A 96 4.56 -2.69 -0.73
CA ASP A 96 4.69 -1.54 0.16
C ASP A 96 4.69 -0.20 -0.59
N LYS A 97 3.78 -0.07 -1.57
CA LYS A 97 3.58 1.16 -2.35
C LYS A 97 2.37 1.91 -1.84
N LEU A 98 2.58 3.15 -1.42
CA LEU A 98 1.53 4.09 -1.11
C LEU A 98 1.26 4.99 -2.32
N ILE A 99 0.05 4.89 -2.86
CA ILE A 99 -0.42 5.71 -3.97
C ILE A 99 -1.24 6.86 -3.40
N LEU A 100 -0.78 8.08 -3.62
CA LEU A 100 -1.49 9.32 -3.31
C LEU A 100 -2.02 9.93 -4.61
N ARG A 101 -3.27 10.39 -4.60
CA ARG A 101 -3.87 11.12 -5.70
C ARG A 101 -4.27 12.51 -5.22
N HIS A 102 -3.85 13.51 -5.97
CA HIS A 102 -4.07 14.92 -5.66
C HIS A 102 -5.16 15.54 -6.54
N SER A 103 -5.78 16.61 -6.06
CA SER A 103 -6.75 17.40 -6.82
C SER A 103 -6.10 17.93 -8.11
N GLY A 104 -6.70 17.60 -9.25
CA GLY A 104 -6.09 17.77 -10.57
C GLY A 104 -5.48 16.49 -11.17
N GLY A 105 -5.76 15.32 -10.59
CA GLY A 105 -5.50 14.02 -11.21
C GLY A 105 -4.04 13.54 -11.15
N LYS A 106 -3.14 14.33 -10.54
CA LYS A 106 -1.74 13.94 -10.38
C LYS A 106 -1.64 12.77 -9.39
N LYS A 107 -0.90 11.74 -9.80
CA LYS A 107 -0.61 10.55 -9.00
C LYS A 107 0.82 10.62 -8.47
N TYR A 108 0.99 10.39 -7.18
CA TYR A 108 2.28 10.25 -6.54
C TYR A 108 2.39 8.86 -5.92
N VAL A 109 3.55 8.23 -6.09
CA VAL A 109 3.81 6.88 -5.57
C VAL A 109 4.99 6.97 -4.61
N ILE A 110 4.77 6.52 -3.39
CA ILE A 110 5.78 6.40 -2.35
C ILE A 110 6.06 4.91 -2.16
N TYR A 111 7.32 4.53 -2.24
CA TYR A 111 7.78 3.17 -1.96
C TYR A 111 8.20 3.15 -0.49
N LEU A 112 7.36 2.62 0.39
CA LEU A 112 7.54 2.70 1.85
C LEU A 112 8.81 1.97 2.30
N ASP A 113 9.19 0.88 1.62
CA ASP A 113 10.41 0.11 1.88
C ASP A 113 11.71 0.89 1.66
N PHE A 114 11.66 1.99 0.91
CA PHE A 114 12.82 2.84 0.68
C PHE A 114 13.04 3.85 1.80
N TRP A 115 12.23 3.84 2.87
CA TRP A 115 12.33 4.78 3.97
C TRP A 115 12.66 4.06 5.27
N ASN A 116 13.38 4.76 6.14
CA ASN A 116 13.73 4.26 7.47
C ASN A 116 12.53 3.93 8.37
N ASP A 117 11.39 4.61 8.18
CA ASP A 117 10.14 4.39 8.92
C ASP A 117 8.94 4.51 7.96
N GLY A 118 8.83 3.56 7.03
CA GLY A 118 7.73 3.50 6.05
C GLY A 118 6.34 3.39 6.70
N ASN A 119 6.21 2.61 7.78
CA ASN A 119 4.95 2.48 8.52
C ASN A 119 4.56 3.83 9.17
N GLY A 120 5.51 4.53 9.79
CA GLY A 120 5.25 5.85 10.37
C GLY A 120 4.85 6.91 9.33
N ILE A 121 5.33 6.80 8.08
CA ILE A 121 4.85 7.64 6.97
C ILE A 121 3.37 7.34 6.69
N TYR A 122 3.01 6.05 6.57
CA TYR A 122 1.63 5.64 6.35
C TYR A 122 0.70 6.09 7.48
N ASP A 123 1.06 5.82 8.73
CA ASP A 123 0.23 6.13 9.90
C ASP A 123 -0.03 7.63 10.04
N ARG A 124 1.00 8.45 9.79
CA ARG A 124 0.85 9.91 9.81
C ARG A 124 -0.05 10.42 8.70
N LEU A 125 0.09 9.91 7.48
CA LEU A 125 -0.79 10.27 6.35
C LEU A 125 -2.23 9.77 6.57
N ALA A 126 -2.39 8.58 7.15
CA ALA A 126 -3.67 8.01 7.51
C ALA A 126 -4.39 8.87 8.55
N ALA A 127 -3.70 9.26 9.62
CA ALA A 127 -4.23 10.13 10.66
C ALA A 127 -4.65 11.49 10.09
N GLU A 128 -3.84 12.06 9.21
CA GLU A 128 -4.14 13.35 8.60
C GLU A 128 -5.34 13.30 7.64
N LEU A 129 -5.45 12.23 6.85
CA LEU A 129 -6.61 11.99 5.99
C LEU A 129 -7.89 11.87 6.83
N VAL A 130 -7.86 11.11 7.93
CA VAL A 130 -8.99 10.97 8.86
C VAL A 130 -9.33 12.29 9.54
N ARG A 131 -8.32 13.04 10.00
CA ARG A 131 -8.51 14.34 10.65
C ARG A 131 -9.23 15.33 9.74
N ARG A 132 -8.90 15.37 8.45
CA ARG A 132 -9.48 16.33 7.49
C ARG A 132 -10.83 15.90 6.93
N HIS A 133 -10.99 14.62 6.60
CA HIS A 133 -12.17 14.16 5.87
C HIS A 133 -13.12 13.29 6.70
N GLY A 134 -12.68 12.79 7.86
CA GLY A 134 -13.44 11.85 8.68
C GLY A 134 -14.76 12.42 9.19
N SER A 135 -14.76 13.66 9.70
CA SER A 135 -15.98 14.32 10.19
C SER A 135 -17.00 14.62 9.09
N ALA A 136 -16.53 14.85 7.86
CA ALA A 136 -17.38 15.14 6.71
C ALA A 136 -18.04 13.88 6.10
N LEU A 137 -17.62 12.66 6.48
CA LEU A 137 -18.16 11.42 5.91
C LEU A 137 -19.66 11.28 6.17
N GLY A 138 -20.14 11.66 7.36
CA GLY A 138 -21.57 11.60 7.70
C GLY A 138 -22.42 12.49 6.80
N ALA A 139 -22.00 13.75 6.62
CA ALA A 139 -22.68 14.71 5.74
C ALA A 139 -22.67 14.24 4.28
N ARG A 140 -21.55 13.70 3.80
CA ARG A 140 -21.43 13.14 2.44
C ARG A 140 -22.33 11.92 2.24
N LEU A 141 -22.42 11.05 3.26
CA LEU A 141 -23.33 9.91 3.21
C LEU A 141 -24.79 10.35 3.15
N ALA A 142 -25.16 11.39 3.91
CA ALA A 142 -26.52 11.95 3.89
C ALA A 142 -26.85 12.61 2.53
N ALA A 143 -25.88 13.30 1.93
CA ALA A 143 -26.06 13.98 0.64
C ALA A 143 -26.09 12.99 -0.55
N ASP A 144 -25.13 12.07 -0.62
CA ASP A 144 -24.93 11.19 -1.78
C ASP A 144 -25.62 9.84 -1.64
N GLY A 145 -26.14 9.52 -0.44
CA GLY A 145 -26.73 8.22 -0.07
C GLY A 145 -25.73 7.05 0.00
N ARG A 146 -24.46 7.25 -0.42
CA ARG A 146 -23.41 6.23 -0.43
C ARG A 146 -22.00 6.84 -0.44
N LEU A 147 -21.06 6.12 0.17
CA LEU A 147 -19.63 6.44 0.15
C LEU A 147 -18.85 5.32 -0.55
N LYS A 148 -18.01 5.68 -1.53
CA LYS A 148 -17.19 4.71 -2.28
C LYS A 148 -15.74 4.68 -1.76
N PHE A 149 -15.27 3.47 -1.42
CA PHE A 149 -13.91 3.18 -0.96
C PHE A 149 -13.24 2.16 -1.89
N GLY A 150 -13.19 2.47 -3.19
CA GLY A 150 -12.70 1.53 -4.20
C GLY A 150 -13.75 0.47 -4.52
N LYS A 151 -13.44 -0.81 -4.28
CA LYS A 151 -14.39 -1.92 -4.50
C LYS A 151 -15.45 -2.08 -3.41
N VAL A 152 -15.35 -1.30 -2.32
CA VAL A 152 -16.27 -1.31 -1.19
C VAL A 152 -17.14 -0.06 -1.25
N THR A 153 -18.45 -0.22 -1.05
CA THR A 153 -19.40 0.90 -0.94
C THR A 153 -20.07 0.85 0.42
N ALA A 154 -20.05 1.95 1.16
CA ALA A 154 -20.78 2.10 2.41
C ALA A 154 -22.10 2.84 2.16
N LEU A 155 -23.20 2.30 2.67
CA LEU A 155 -24.52 2.93 2.68
C LEU A 155 -24.92 3.28 4.11
N ALA A 156 -26.13 3.81 4.31
CA ALA A 156 -26.61 4.19 5.63
C ALA A 156 -26.84 3.00 6.57
N ASP A 157 -27.12 1.81 6.06
CA ASP A 157 -27.53 0.62 6.81
C ASP A 157 -26.58 -0.58 6.64
N ARG A 158 -25.75 -0.58 5.59
CA ARG A 158 -24.96 -1.74 5.17
C ARG A 158 -23.68 -1.39 4.43
N LEU A 159 -22.76 -2.34 4.39
CA LEU A 159 -21.57 -2.35 3.56
C LEU A 159 -21.76 -3.27 2.34
N GLU A 160 -21.42 -2.80 1.15
CA GLU A 160 -21.50 -3.57 -0.09
C GLU A 160 -20.11 -3.86 -0.67
N HIS A 161 -19.85 -5.12 -0.99
CA HIS A 161 -18.63 -5.57 -1.68
C HIS A 161 -18.92 -6.82 -2.52
N LYS A 162 -18.52 -6.81 -3.81
CA LYS A 162 -18.76 -7.93 -4.76
C LYS A 162 -20.22 -8.43 -4.76
N ASN A 163 -21.19 -7.52 -4.87
CA ASN A 163 -22.64 -7.79 -4.82
C ASN A 163 -23.13 -8.45 -3.51
N ARG A 164 -22.31 -8.46 -2.46
CA ARG A 164 -22.75 -8.87 -1.12
C ARG A 164 -23.00 -7.64 -0.29
N ALA A 165 -24.21 -7.54 0.24
CA ALA A 165 -24.60 -6.57 1.25
C ALA A 165 -24.40 -7.19 2.64
N VAL A 166 -23.69 -6.49 3.52
CA VAL A 166 -23.47 -6.86 4.91
C VAL A 166 -24.05 -5.73 5.78
N PRO A 167 -25.25 -5.92 6.37
CA PRO A 167 -25.83 -4.94 7.30
C PRO A 167 -24.91 -4.69 8.49
N TYR A 168 -24.79 -3.44 8.95
CA TYR A 168 -23.91 -3.13 10.08
C TYR A 168 -24.31 -3.88 11.35
N ALA A 169 -25.61 -4.06 11.59
CA ALA A 169 -26.14 -4.82 12.72
C ALA A 169 -25.75 -6.31 12.72
N GLN A 170 -25.32 -6.85 11.57
CA GLN A 170 -24.87 -8.25 11.47
C GLN A 170 -23.36 -8.38 11.63
N ILE A 171 -22.59 -7.30 11.64
CA ILE A 171 -21.14 -7.35 11.78
C ILE A 171 -20.81 -7.60 13.24
N ALA A 172 -20.19 -8.75 13.52
CA ALA A 172 -19.75 -9.13 14.86
C ALA A 172 -18.33 -8.68 15.15
N SER A 173 -17.44 -8.71 14.15
CA SER A 173 -16.07 -8.23 14.31
C SER A 173 -15.43 -7.85 12.98
N ILE A 174 -14.48 -6.93 13.05
CA ILE A 174 -13.60 -6.56 11.94
C ILE A 174 -12.16 -6.76 12.38
N ARG A 175 -11.39 -7.49 11.58
CA ARG A 175 -9.96 -7.69 11.82
C ARG A 175 -9.18 -7.63 10.52
N THR A 176 -7.92 -7.21 10.61
CA THR A 176 -6.97 -7.31 9.51
C THR A 176 -6.21 -8.62 9.62
N GLN A 177 -6.11 -9.38 8.52
CA GLN A 177 -5.33 -10.60 8.46
C GLN A 177 -4.32 -10.50 7.32
N ARG A 178 -3.06 -10.76 7.63
CA ARG A 178 -1.99 -10.90 6.62
C ARG A 178 -1.83 -12.38 6.32
N GLU A 179 -1.88 -12.74 5.04
CA GLU A 179 -1.59 -14.07 4.53
C GLU A 179 -0.27 -14.00 3.78
N GLU A 180 0.72 -14.76 4.26
CA GLU A 180 2.01 -14.90 3.61
C GLU A 180 1.97 -16.16 2.74
N GLY A 181 1.88 -15.96 1.42
CA GLY A 181 2.05 -17.03 0.44
C GLY A 181 3.46 -17.04 -0.14
N ALA A 182 3.79 -18.06 -0.94
CA ALA A 182 5.06 -18.22 -1.63
C ALA A 182 5.37 -17.02 -2.56
N GLY A 183 5.97 -15.97 -2.01
CA GLY A 183 6.37 -14.74 -2.71
C GLY A 183 5.33 -13.60 -2.72
N SER A 184 4.21 -13.70 -1.99
CA SER A 184 3.25 -12.60 -1.88
C SER A 184 2.65 -12.48 -0.49
N SER A 185 2.81 -11.30 0.13
CA SER A 185 2.05 -10.94 1.33
C SER A 185 0.76 -10.25 0.90
N MET A 186 -0.37 -10.93 1.08
CA MET A 186 -1.68 -10.34 0.86
C MET A 186 -2.26 -9.91 2.19
N SER A 187 -2.81 -8.70 2.26
CA SER A 187 -3.48 -8.21 3.46
C SER A 187 -4.97 -8.06 3.20
N TYR A 188 -5.76 -8.66 4.07
CA TYR A 188 -7.20 -8.75 3.95
C TYR A 188 -7.89 -8.09 5.14
N LEU A 189 -8.98 -7.39 4.86
CA LEU A 189 -9.97 -6.99 5.85
C LEU A 189 -11.00 -8.10 5.95
N MET A 190 -11.06 -8.73 7.13
CA MET A 190 -11.99 -9.80 7.44
C MET A 190 -13.16 -9.21 8.23
N ILE A 191 -14.35 -9.26 7.66
CA ILE A 191 -15.59 -8.85 8.32
C ILE A 191 -16.35 -10.12 8.67
N SER A 192 -16.40 -10.43 9.95
CA SER A 192 -17.13 -11.59 10.48
C SER A 192 -18.54 -11.15 10.86
N THR A 193 -19.54 -11.89 10.40
CA THR A 193 -20.93 -11.66 10.78
C THR A 193 -21.31 -12.50 11.99
N ALA A 194 -22.36 -12.09 12.72
CA ALA A 194 -22.92 -12.85 13.84
C ALA A 194 -23.39 -14.28 13.43
N THR A 195 -23.67 -14.49 12.14
CA THR A 195 -24.04 -15.80 11.58
C THR A 195 -22.84 -16.71 11.26
N GLY A 196 -21.62 -16.29 11.58
CA GLY A 196 -20.38 -17.03 11.29
C GLY A 196 -19.85 -16.88 9.86
N ARG A 197 -20.56 -16.15 8.98
CA ARG A 197 -20.07 -15.86 7.62
C ARG A 197 -18.96 -14.81 7.65
N ILE A 198 -17.89 -15.04 6.89
CA ILE A 198 -16.75 -14.12 6.76
C ILE A 198 -16.76 -13.50 5.36
N CYS A 199 -16.77 -12.17 5.30
CA CYS A 199 -16.54 -11.40 4.09
C CYS A 199 -15.06 -10.97 4.05
N LYS A 200 -14.30 -11.54 3.11
CA LYS A 200 -12.89 -11.26 2.89
C LYS A 200 -12.74 -10.19 1.80
N ILE A 201 -12.09 -9.08 2.15
CA ILE A 201 -11.84 -7.94 1.25
C ILE A 201 -10.34 -7.74 1.13
N ASP A 202 -9.81 -7.71 -0.10
CA ASP A 202 -8.41 -7.37 -0.33
C ASP A 202 -8.19 -5.88 -0.05
N ARG A 203 -7.34 -5.57 0.93
CA ARG A 203 -7.06 -4.20 1.37
C ARG A 203 -6.42 -3.37 0.26
N SER A 204 -5.70 -3.99 -0.68
CA SER A 204 -5.10 -3.29 -1.81
C SER A 204 -6.13 -2.71 -2.80
N THR A 205 -7.38 -3.19 -2.71
CA THR A 205 -8.52 -2.71 -3.51
C THR A 205 -9.35 -1.62 -2.82
N ILE A 206 -9.07 -1.38 -1.54
CA ILE A 206 -9.72 -0.35 -0.74
C ILE A 206 -9.01 0.98 -0.99
N VAL A 207 -9.77 1.98 -1.37
CA VAL A 207 -9.28 3.38 -1.49
C VAL A 207 -9.73 4.12 -0.25
N ASN A 208 -8.84 4.95 0.31
CA ASN A 208 -9.07 5.67 1.57
C ASN A 208 -9.40 4.72 2.73
N GLU A 209 -8.65 3.62 2.85
CA GLU A 209 -8.86 2.63 3.90
C GLU A 209 -8.98 3.24 5.31
N PRO A 210 -8.13 4.21 5.74
CA PRO A 210 -8.28 4.80 7.07
C PRO A 210 -9.63 5.50 7.28
N LEU A 211 -10.21 6.10 6.22
CA LEU A 211 -11.54 6.70 6.29
C LEU A 211 -12.63 5.62 6.41
N LEU A 212 -12.48 4.50 5.71
CA LEU A 212 -13.39 3.36 5.85
C LEU A 212 -13.33 2.79 7.28
N LEU A 213 -12.13 2.58 7.83
CA LEU A 213 -11.95 2.05 9.18
C LEU A 213 -12.50 3.00 10.24
N ASN A 214 -12.22 4.30 10.12
CA ASN A 214 -12.78 5.33 10.99
C ASN A 214 -14.32 5.39 10.90
N PHE A 215 -14.88 5.25 9.70
CA PHE A 215 -16.33 5.21 9.51
C PHE A 215 -16.97 3.98 10.15
N LEU A 216 -16.33 2.81 10.04
CA LEU A 216 -16.81 1.56 10.63
C LEU A 216 -16.68 1.59 12.16
N SER A 217 -15.60 2.13 12.71
CA SER A 217 -15.40 2.22 14.17
C SER A 217 -16.43 3.13 14.85
N GLN A 218 -17.00 4.09 14.14
CA GLN A 218 -18.07 4.96 14.65
C GLN A 218 -19.46 4.32 14.63
N ARG A 219 -19.64 3.22 13.90
CA ARG A 219 -20.95 2.59 13.64
C ARG A 219 -21.12 1.22 14.26
N LEU A 220 -20.03 0.53 14.52
CA LEU A 220 -20.05 -0.78 15.12
C LEU A 220 -20.02 -0.65 16.64
N PRO A 221 -20.80 -1.47 17.37
CA PRO A 221 -20.65 -1.56 18.81
C PRO A 221 -19.23 -2.03 19.16
N ALA A 222 -18.65 -1.43 20.21
CA ALA A 222 -17.32 -1.76 20.70
C ALA A 222 -17.24 -3.19 21.26
#